data_AF-A0A6A5ADX6-F1
#
_entry.id   AF-A0A6A5ADX6-F1
#
_cell.length_a   1.000
_cell.length_b   1.000
_cell.length_c   1.000
_cell.angle_alpha   90.00
_cell.angle_beta   90.00
_cell.angle_gamma   90.00
#
_symmetry.space_group_name_H-M   'P 1'
#
loop_
_entity.id
_entity.type
_entity.pdbx_description
1 polymer ?
#
loop_
_entity_poly.entity_id
_entity_poly.type
_entity_poly.pdbx_seq_one_letter_code
_entity_poly.pdbx_strand_id
1 'polypeptide(L)'
;MTGGGTSPMPQLESFVMALATRTNGVDAVVRAWQVTHRKSITFHLMHNRFCHHVRRAHKSNNVMYVVDLVRHVVVQRCHDPLCAHYTSPPWPVPPALCATSIESCFPEDAPSG
;
A
#
# COMPACT_ATOMS: atom_id res chain seq x y z
N MET A 1 0.86 13.47 -3.39
CA MET A 1 1.36 13.15 -4.76
C MET A 1 0.68 11.89 -5.28
N THR A 2 0.38 11.82 -6.58
CA THR A 2 -0.22 10.64 -7.24
C THR A 2 0.48 10.40 -8.58
N GLY A 3 0.83 9.15 -8.90
CA GLY A 3 1.56 8.83 -10.13
C GLY A 3 1.13 7.52 -10.78
N GLY A 4 1.34 7.44 -12.10
CA GLY A 4 1.32 6.20 -12.89
C GLY A 4 2.75 5.89 -13.33
N GLY A 5 3.38 4.90 -12.70
CA GLY A 5 4.81 4.60 -12.82
C GLY A 5 5.39 4.18 -11.47
N THR A 6 6.69 3.88 -11.42
CA THR A 6 7.37 3.47 -10.18
C THR A 6 7.15 4.49 -9.07
N SER A 7 6.72 4.02 -7.90
CA SER A 7 6.49 4.88 -6.74
C SER A 7 7.80 5.49 -6.21
N PRO A 8 7.70 6.57 -5.40
CA PRO A 8 8.88 7.15 -4.76
C PRO A 8 9.55 6.20 -3.74
N MET A 9 8.96 5.04 -3.45
CA MET A 9 9.52 4.00 -2.57
C MET A 9 9.42 2.61 -3.24
N PRO A 10 10.24 2.32 -4.26
CA PRO A 10 10.14 1.10 -5.06
C PRO A 10 10.36 -0.19 -4.25
N GLN A 11 11.15 -0.14 -3.17
CA GLN A 11 11.35 -1.27 -2.28
C GLN A 11 10.07 -1.58 -1.48
N LEU A 12 9.34 -0.55 -1.06
CA LEU A 12 8.07 -0.70 -0.36
C LEU A 12 6.96 -1.18 -1.30
N GLU A 13 6.96 -0.70 -2.54
CA GLU A 13 6.10 -1.20 -3.61
C GLU A 13 6.31 -2.70 -3.85
N SER A 14 7.56 -3.11 -3.98
CA SER A 14 7.94 -4.53 -4.16
C SER A 14 7.50 -5.39 -2.98
N PHE A 15 7.68 -4.89 -1.75
CA PHE A 15 7.20 -5.56 -0.55
C PHE A 15 5.67 -5.75 -0.57
N VAL A 16 4.91 -4.72 -0.94
CA VAL A 16 3.44 -4.79 -1.02
C VAL A 16 2.98 -5.79 -2.08
N MET A 17 3.60 -5.79 -3.26
CA MET A 17 3.30 -6.79 -4.30
C MET A 17 3.58 -8.21 -3.79
N ALA A 18 4.74 -8.43 -3.17
CA ALA A 18 5.11 -9.74 -2.61
C ALA A 18 4.16 -10.19 -1.48
N LEU A 19 3.71 -9.27 -0.62
CA LEU A 19 2.75 -9.55 0.44
C LEU A 19 1.38 -9.98 -0.14
N ALA A 20 0.90 -9.27 -1.16
CA ALA A 20 -0.35 -9.61 -1.83
C ALA A 20 -0.24 -10.96 -2.56
N THR A 21 0.84 -11.20 -3.31
CA THR A 21 1.09 -12.48 -3.99
C THR A 21 1.17 -13.64 -3.03
N ARG A 22 1.90 -13.50 -1.90
CA ARG A 22 2.04 -14.58 -0.91
C ARG A 22 0.71 -15.01 -0.29
N THR A 23 -0.26 -14.11 -0.25
CA THR A 23 -1.56 -14.36 0.41
C THR A 23 -2.37 -15.44 -0.31
N ASN A 24 -2.31 -15.51 -1.65
CA ASN A 24 -3.14 -16.41 -2.45
C ASN A 24 -2.43 -17.03 -3.66
N GLY A 25 -1.13 -16.77 -3.85
CA GLY A 25 -0.33 -17.26 -4.97
C GLY A 25 -0.58 -16.54 -6.30
N VAL A 26 -1.35 -15.44 -6.33
CA VAL A 26 -1.65 -14.70 -7.56
C VAL A 26 -0.81 -13.44 -7.62
N ASP A 27 -0.08 -13.25 -8.71
CA ASP A 27 0.76 -12.08 -8.89
C ASP A 27 -0.05 -10.77 -8.83
N ALA A 28 0.48 -9.81 -8.07
CA ALA A 28 -0.07 -8.48 -7.92
C ALA A 28 0.82 -7.45 -8.61
N VAL A 29 0.21 -6.44 -9.23
CA VAL A 29 0.93 -5.30 -9.83
C VAL A 29 0.39 -4.01 -9.25
N VAL A 30 1.27 -3.10 -8.86
CA VAL A 30 0.88 -1.73 -8.50
C VAL A 30 0.59 -0.94 -9.76
N ARG A 31 -0.67 -0.51 -9.94
CA ARG A 31 -1.10 0.30 -11.09
C ARG A 31 -1.03 1.80 -10.84
N ALA A 32 -1.10 2.19 -9.58
CA ALA A 32 -1.09 3.58 -9.14
C ALA A 32 -0.73 3.63 -7.66
N TRP A 33 -0.20 4.77 -7.24
CA TRP A 33 0.13 5.04 -5.85
C TRP A 33 -0.25 6.47 -5.47
N GLN A 34 -0.50 6.68 -4.18
CA GLN A 34 -0.86 7.97 -3.62
C GLN A 34 -0.15 8.19 -2.29
N VAL A 35 0.57 9.29 -2.18
CA VAL A 35 1.19 9.74 -0.92
C VAL A 35 0.29 10.81 -0.31
N THR A 36 -0.08 10.63 0.96
CA THR A 36 -0.94 11.57 1.72
C THR A 36 -0.13 12.31 2.79
N HIS A 37 -0.55 13.52 3.15
CA HIS A 37 0.08 14.34 4.20
C HIS A 37 0.18 13.66 5.58
N ARG A 38 -0.49 12.52 5.79
CA ARG A 38 -0.40 11.73 7.03
C ARG A 38 0.79 10.77 7.05
N LYS A 39 1.84 11.03 6.26
CA LYS A 39 3.00 10.14 6.10
C LYS A 39 2.57 8.70 5.78
N SER A 40 1.63 8.57 4.83
CA SER A 40 1.16 7.28 4.36
C SER A 40 1.22 7.20 2.84
N ILE A 41 1.48 5.99 2.34
CA ILE A 41 1.43 5.67 0.93
C ILE A 41 0.40 4.58 0.67
N THR A 42 -0.50 4.84 -0.26
CA THR A 42 -1.50 3.87 -0.71
C THR A 42 -1.08 3.32 -2.06
N PHE A 43 -0.98 2.01 -2.17
CA PHE A 43 -0.72 1.28 -3.40
C PHE A 43 -2.00 0.63 -3.90
N HIS A 44 -2.43 1.00 -5.10
CA HIS A 44 -3.59 0.43 -5.76
C HIS A 44 -3.14 -0.76 -6.60
N LEU A 45 -3.64 -1.94 -6.29
CA LEU A 45 -3.25 -3.17 -6.99
C LEU A 45 -4.15 -3.44 -8.20
N MET A 46 -3.59 -4.17 -9.16
CA MET A 46 -4.31 -4.85 -10.23
C MET A 46 -3.80 -6.30 -10.36
N HIS A 47 -4.49 -7.09 -11.18
CA HIS A 47 -4.33 -8.55 -11.35
C HIS A 47 -4.64 -9.40 -10.11
N ASN A 48 -4.38 -8.89 -8.90
CA ASN A 48 -4.80 -9.51 -7.66
C ASN A 48 -5.86 -8.66 -6.95
N ARG A 49 -7.05 -9.25 -6.74
CA ARG A 49 -8.22 -8.61 -6.11
C ARG A 49 -8.63 -9.30 -4.81
N PHE A 50 -7.74 -10.10 -4.23
CA PHE A 50 -8.04 -10.87 -3.02
C PHE A 50 -8.33 -9.96 -1.83
N CYS A 51 -9.49 -10.15 -1.23
CA CYS A 51 -9.93 -9.38 -0.08
C CYS A 51 -9.87 -10.21 1.20
N HIS A 52 -9.18 -9.71 2.22
CA HIS A 52 -9.08 -10.37 3.52
C HIS A 52 -10.39 -10.33 4.32
N HIS A 53 -11.31 -9.40 4.02
CA HIS A 53 -12.62 -9.34 4.66
C HIS A 53 -13.48 -10.53 4.26
N VAL A 54 -13.76 -10.66 2.96
CA VAL A 54 -14.64 -11.71 2.42
C VAL A 54 -13.87 -13.00 2.07
N ARG A 55 -12.55 -13.01 2.27
CA ARG A 55 -11.63 -14.14 2.04
C ARG A 55 -11.69 -14.72 0.63
N ARG A 56 -11.88 -13.86 -0.37
CA ARG A 56 -11.90 -14.21 -1.79
C ARG A 56 -11.61 -12.99 -2.66
N ALA A 57 -11.41 -13.20 -3.96
CA ALA A 57 -11.30 -12.11 -4.91
C ALA A 57 -12.64 -11.34 -5.07
N HIS A 58 -12.56 -10.02 -5.16
CA HIS A 58 -13.67 -9.20 -5.65
C HIS A 58 -13.86 -9.41 -7.16
N LYS A 59 -15.12 -9.38 -7.62
CA LYS A 59 -15.47 -9.57 -9.03
C LYS A 59 -15.01 -8.38 -9.88
N SER A 60 -15.35 -7.16 -9.45
CA SER A 60 -15.16 -5.95 -10.27
C SER A 60 -14.26 -4.89 -9.63
N ASN A 61 -14.14 -4.89 -8.30
CA ASN A 61 -13.36 -3.90 -7.57
C ASN A 61 -11.94 -4.40 -7.28
N ASN A 62 -10.98 -3.49 -7.27
CA ASN A 62 -9.61 -3.80 -6.86
C ASN A 62 -9.44 -3.63 -5.34
N VAL A 63 -8.31 -4.13 -4.83
CA VAL A 63 -7.86 -3.87 -3.47
C VAL A 63 -6.73 -2.84 -3.47
N MET A 64 -6.51 -2.22 -2.32
CA MET A 64 -5.39 -1.32 -2.09
C MET A 64 -4.71 -1.65 -0.77
N TYR A 65 -3.41 -1.39 -0.70
CA TYR A 65 -2.61 -1.55 0.51
C TYR A 65 -2.13 -0.18 0.95
N VAL A 66 -2.40 0.17 2.20
CA VAL A 66 -2.03 1.45 2.81
C VAL A 66 -0.89 1.19 3.78
N VAL A 67 0.27 1.77 3.50
CA VAL A 67 1.42 1.76 4.41
C VAL A 67 1.41 3.03 5.23
N ASP A 68 1.41 2.87 6.55
CA ASP A 68 1.65 3.93 7.52
C ASP A 68 3.15 3.98 7.82
N LEU A 69 3.82 5.05 7.39
CA LEU A 69 5.26 5.20 7.52
C LEU A 69 5.68 5.62 8.94
N VAL A 70 4.75 6.05 9.78
CA VAL A 70 5.01 6.41 11.18
C VAL A 70 4.89 5.18 12.07
N ARG A 71 3.85 4.38 11.85
CA ARG A 71 3.59 3.16 12.63
C ARG A 71 4.31 1.93 12.07
N HIS A 72 4.92 2.05 10.88
CA HIS A 72 5.61 0.96 10.18
C HIS A 72 4.73 -0.27 9.98
N VAL A 73 3.48 -0.05 9.57
CA VAL A 73 2.53 -1.12 9.29
C VAL A 73 1.88 -0.93 7.93
N VAL A 74 1.46 -2.04 7.34
CA VAL A 74 0.63 -2.04 6.14
C VAL A 74 -0.71 -2.70 6.44
N VAL A 75 -1.79 -2.13 5.90
CA VAL A 75 -3.15 -2.68 5.97
C VAL A 75 -3.75 -2.78 4.58
N GLN A 76 -4.63 -3.75 4.36
CA GLN A 76 -5.45 -3.82 3.16
C GLN A 76 -6.77 -3.05 3.36
N ARG A 77 -7.17 -2.33 2.32
CA ARG A 77 -8.53 -1.81 2.11
C ARG A 77 -9.03 -2.17 0.72
N CYS A 78 -10.31 -1.96 0.45
CA CYS A 78 -10.93 -2.33 -0.82
C CYS A 78 -11.67 -1.14 -1.44
N HIS A 79 -11.78 -1.13 -2.77
CA HIS A 79 -12.66 -0.20 -3.49
C HIS A 79 -14.13 -0.64 -3.47
N ASP A 80 -14.40 -1.85 -2.99
CA ASP A 80 -15.75 -2.39 -2.90
C ASP A 80 -16.57 -1.68 -1.81
N PRO A 81 -17.74 -1.10 -2.12
CA PRO A 81 -18.57 -0.37 -1.15
C PRO A 81 -18.95 -1.20 0.07
N LEU A 82 -19.14 -2.52 -0.09
CA LEU A 82 -19.45 -3.42 1.03
C LEU A 82 -18.26 -3.59 2.00
N CYS A 83 -17.06 -3.20 1.58
CA CYS A 83 -15.85 -3.24 2.37
C CYS A 83 -15.34 -1.84 2.78
N ALA A 84 -16.12 -0.77 2.57
CA ALA A 84 -15.67 0.61 2.82
C ALA A 84 -15.18 0.83 4.26
N HIS A 85 -15.84 0.20 5.24
CA HIS A 85 -15.49 0.29 6.66
C HIS A 85 -14.48 -0.77 7.12
N TYR A 86 -14.10 -1.70 6.26
CA TYR A 86 -13.13 -2.72 6.60
C TYR A 86 -11.70 -2.18 6.51
N THR A 87 -10.87 -2.64 7.43
CA THR A 87 -9.41 -2.55 7.37
C THR A 87 -8.89 -3.86 7.90
N SER A 88 -7.94 -4.48 7.21
CA SER A 88 -7.35 -5.73 7.66
C SER A 88 -6.61 -5.56 8.98
N PRO A 89 -6.30 -6.65 9.70
CA PRO A 89 -5.21 -6.63 10.67
C PRO A 89 -3.94 -6.06 10.02
N PRO A 90 -3.14 -5.28 10.76
CA PRO A 90 -1.90 -4.72 10.25
C PRO A 90 -0.81 -5.80 10.12
N TRP A 91 -0.04 -5.73 9.03
CA TRP A 91 1.21 -6.47 8.91
C TRP A 91 2.40 -5.53 9.15
N PRO A 92 3.46 -5.99 9.83
CA PRO A 92 4.64 -5.18 10.05
C PRO A 92 5.39 -4.91 8.74
N VAL A 93 5.84 -3.68 8.56
CA VAL A 93 6.81 -3.35 7.52
C VAL A 93 8.20 -3.78 8.02
N PRO A 94 9.01 -4.47 7.19
CA PRO A 94 10.38 -4.82 7.57
C PRO A 94 11.20 -3.61 7.99
N PRO A 95 12.00 -3.68 9.08
CA PRO A 95 12.81 -2.54 9.55
C PRO A 95 13.72 -1.91 8.49
N ALA A 96 14.27 -2.73 7.59
CA ALA A 96 15.10 -2.27 6.47
C ALA A 96 14.35 -1.32 5.50
N LEU A 97 13.02 -1.39 5.45
CA LEU A 97 12.17 -0.53 4.62
C LEU A 97 11.59 0.66 5.42
N CYS A 98 11.83 0.72 6.73
CA CYS A 98 11.35 1.80 7.59
C CYS A 98 12.27 3.03 7.54
N ALA A 99 13.56 2.82 7.25
CA ALA A 99 14.57 3.86 7.15
C ALA A 99 14.64 4.53 5.77
N THR A 100 13.80 4.11 4.81
CA THR A 100 13.77 4.71 3.48
C THR A 100 13.24 6.14 3.63
N SER A 101 14.06 7.15 3.30
CA SER A 101 13.83 8.54 3.70
C SER A 101 12.46 9.06 3.24
N ILE A 102 11.56 9.24 4.20
CA ILE A 102 10.27 9.92 4.06
C ILE A 102 10.45 11.29 3.38
N GLU A 103 11.60 11.93 3.58
CA GLU A 103 12.01 13.21 2.95
C GLU A 103 11.86 13.21 1.42
N SER A 104 12.20 12.10 0.75
CA SER A 104 12.03 11.97 -0.70
C SER A 104 10.56 12.01 -1.15
N CYS A 105 9.64 11.61 -0.26
CA CYS A 105 8.20 11.60 -0.48
C CYS A 105 7.50 12.85 0.06
N PHE A 106 8.17 13.64 0.89
CA PHE A 106 7.61 14.82 1.56
C PHE A 106 8.67 15.93 1.65
N PRO A 107 9.08 16.51 0.51
CA PRO A 107 10.12 17.54 0.50
C PRO A 107 9.71 18.82 1.24
N GLU A 108 8.41 19.07 1.41
CA GLU A 108 7.87 20.25 2.12
C GLU A 108 7.96 20.14 3.66
N ASP A 109 8.21 18.94 4.20
CA ASP A 109 8.37 18.71 5.65
C ASP A 109 9.86 18.72 6.07
N ALA A 110 10.78 19.03 5.16
CA ALA A 110 12.19 19.15 5.50
C ALA A 110 12.37 20.33 6.48
N PRO A 111 13.11 20.16 7.60
CA PRO A 111 13.35 21.26 8.52
C PRO A 111 13.97 22.42 7.74
N SER A 112 13.30 23.58 7.77
CA SER A 112 13.93 24.82 7.38
C SER A 112 15.12 25.01 8.32
N GLY A 113 16.32 25.09 7.74
CA GLY A 113 17.59 25.12 8.50
C GLY A 113 17.66 26.19 9.59
#